data_AF-A0A942G878-F1
#
_entry.id   AF-A0A942G878-F1
#
_cell.length_a   1.000
_cell.length_b   1.000
_cell.length_c   1.000
_cell.angle_alpha   90.00
_cell.angle_beta   90.00
_cell.angle_gamma   90.00
#
_symmetry.space_group_name_H-M   'P 1'
#
loop_
_entity.id
_entity.type
_entity.pdbx_description
1 polymer ?
#
loop_
_entity_poly.entity_id
_entity_poly.type
_entity_poly.pdbx_seq_one_letter_code
_entity_poly.pdbx_strand_id
1 'polypeptide(L)'
;MKKLALILVAVTLLASLLTGCGLVEDKTITMVWYPNESGMDVKDARDEIGKIVAQATGKTVEHKLTTDYVIAIEAIVSGQADLAFMGAVGYIMANTRNAKVLPLVVNSGRSGTLSDAVYYSWMIVKEGNEGQYKTGDTFSLDNIAGKRFSFVSTASTSGFVVPAAAIVNHFSAKSPWQNIKQEDVTEGGQGKLFSAVLYGGSHQGSTFNVLSDRADIAATCDVCIANDIELVSGTHNQAGAVYRVRDTAPAPFNTMPGARFVLISSIPVLNAPFVVNTGTVNAKDLAALRTLFTSEEVTKNERIFIPSGSAFKGFYRQGQRFLVVDDAWFNPIRALGGK
;
A
#
# COMPACT_ATOMS: atom_id res chain seq x y z
N MET A 1 -34.04 34.19 -66.98
CA MET A 1 -34.24 34.17 -65.51
C MET A 1 -34.40 32.72 -65.06
N LYS A 2 -33.74 32.29 -63.97
CA LYS A 2 -33.83 30.97 -63.27
C LYS A 2 -32.69 29.93 -63.38
N LYS A 3 -31.48 30.22 -63.87
CA LYS A 3 -30.35 29.25 -63.79
C LYS A 3 -28.98 29.83 -63.40
N LEU A 4 -28.94 30.98 -62.73
CA LEU A 4 -27.67 31.62 -62.33
C LEU A 4 -27.59 31.99 -60.83
N ALA A 5 -28.38 31.33 -59.98
CA ALA A 5 -28.44 31.64 -58.54
C ALA A 5 -27.95 30.50 -57.62
N LEU A 6 -27.35 29.43 -58.17
CA LEU A 6 -27.01 28.23 -57.40
C LEU A 6 -25.51 28.00 -57.14
N ILE A 7 -24.63 28.94 -57.52
CA ILE A 7 -23.17 28.78 -57.34
C ILE A 7 -22.60 29.70 -56.25
N LEU A 8 -23.39 30.66 -55.72
CA LEU A 8 -22.94 31.60 -54.70
C LEU A 8 -23.38 31.24 -53.27
N VAL A 9 -23.57 29.95 -52.98
CA VAL A 9 -23.84 29.44 -51.61
C VAL A 9 -22.82 28.36 -51.19
N ALA A 10 -21.95 27.92 -52.11
CA ALA A 10 -20.98 26.85 -51.84
C ALA A 10 -19.60 27.33 -51.34
N VAL A 11 -19.36 28.64 -51.20
CA VAL A 11 -18.04 29.19 -50.82
C VAL A 11 -18.03 29.89 -49.45
N THR A 12 -19.19 30.10 -48.81
CA THR A 12 -19.28 30.75 -47.50
C THR A 12 -19.58 29.80 -46.33
N LEU A 13 -19.42 28.49 -46.54
CA LEU A 13 -19.56 27.47 -45.48
C LEU A 13 -18.28 26.66 -45.24
N LEU A 14 -17.10 27.24 -45.56
CA LEU A 14 -15.80 26.61 -45.37
C LEU A 14 -14.82 27.50 -44.57
N ALA A 15 -15.34 28.29 -43.62
CA ALA A 15 -14.51 29.18 -42.79
C ALA A 15 -14.84 29.15 -41.28
N SER A 16 -15.60 28.17 -40.79
CA SER A 16 -15.99 28.09 -39.37
C SER A 16 -15.73 26.75 -38.68
N LEU A 17 -14.87 25.90 -39.23
CA LEU A 17 -14.49 24.60 -38.61
C LEU A 17 -13.10 24.62 -37.93
N LEU A 18 -12.55 25.80 -37.62
CA LEU A 18 -11.33 25.96 -36.81
C LEU A 18 -11.64 26.43 -35.37
N THR A 19 -12.85 26.23 -34.88
CA THR A 19 -13.13 26.27 -33.43
C THR A 19 -12.48 25.03 -32.82
N GLY A 20 -11.32 25.25 -32.20
CA GLY A 20 -10.49 24.20 -31.64
C GLY A 20 -11.28 23.19 -30.83
N CYS A 21 -10.96 21.92 -31.04
CA CYS A 21 -10.96 20.94 -29.97
C CYS A 21 -10.00 21.44 -28.88
N GLY A 22 -10.47 22.38 -28.06
CA GLY A 22 -10.01 22.42 -26.69
C GLY A 22 -10.39 21.06 -26.13
N LEU A 23 -9.39 20.20 -25.96
CA LEU A 23 -9.48 19.06 -25.06
C LEU A 23 -10.14 19.63 -23.80
N VAL A 24 -11.34 19.16 -23.47
CA VAL A 24 -11.92 19.43 -22.17
C VAL A 24 -10.92 18.80 -21.22
N GLU A 25 -10.05 19.64 -20.66
CA GLU A 25 -9.06 19.21 -19.70
C GLU A 25 -9.85 18.56 -18.59
N ASP A 26 -9.64 17.25 -18.42
CA ASP A 26 -10.41 16.48 -17.45
C ASP A 26 -10.23 17.16 -16.09
N LYS A 27 -11.35 17.66 -15.57
CA LYS A 27 -11.36 18.49 -14.36
C LYS A 27 -11.21 17.64 -13.11
N THR A 28 -11.18 16.31 -13.25
CA THR A 28 -11.13 15.38 -12.14
C THR A 28 -9.84 14.56 -12.18
N ILE A 29 -9.22 14.40 -11.01
CA ILE A 29 -8.15 13.44 -10.75
C ILE A 29 -8.76 12.33 -9.89
N THR A 30 -8.80 11.12 -10.41
CA THR A 30 -9.24 9.94 -9.67
C THR A 30 -8.05 9.34 -8.92
N MET A 31 -8.15 9.28 -7.59
CA MET A 31 -7.15 8.69 -6.72
C MET A 31 -7.67 7.38 -6.12
N VAL A 32 -7.05 6.27 -6.49
CA VAL A 32 -7.43 4.94 -6.00
C VAL A 32 -6.64 4.53 -4.75
N TRP A 33 -7.32 3.92 -3.79
CA TRP A 33 -6.76 3.53 -2.50
C TRP A 33 -6.88 2.02 -2.30
N TYR A 34 -5.87 1.43 -1.66
CA TYR A 34 -5.92 0.05 -1.20
C TYR A 34 -6.96 -0.19 -0.09
N PRO A 35 -7.32 -1.46 0.16
CA PRO A 35 -8.30 -1.80 1.19
C PRO A 35 -7.93 -1.34 2.59
N ASN A 36 -6.63 -1.32 2.92
CA ASN A 36 -6.18 -0.91 4.27
C ASN A 36 -6.43 0.58 4.53
N GLU A 37 -6.38 1.38 3.47
CA GLU A 37 -6.55 2.83 3.50
C GLU A 37 -7.95 3.26 3.07
N SER A 38 -8.88 2.32 2.86
CA SER A 38 -10.26 2.59 2.45
C SER A 38 -11.23 2.74 3.64
N GLY A 39 -10.77 2.50 4.86
CA GLY A 39 -11.56 2.64 6.09
C GLY A 39 -12.08 4.07 6.32
N MET A 40 -13.25 4.22 6.95
CA MET A 40 -13.85 5.54 7.20
C MET A 40 -13.06 6.37 8.24
N ASP A 41 -12.33 5.71 9.12
CA ASP A 41 -11.56 6.33 10.20
C ASP A 41 -10.32 7.09 9.72
N VAL A 42 -9.86 6.84 8.48
CA VAL A 42 -8.79 7.59 7.82
C VAL A 42 -9.28 8.47 6.66
N LYS A 43 -10.60 8.72 6.58
CA LYS A 43 -11.18 9.59 5.54
C LYS A 43 -10.57 10.98 5.54
N ASP A 44 -10.43 11.61 6.69
CA ASP A 44 -9.90 12.97 6.78
C ASP A 44 -8.44 13.04 6.30
N ALA A 45 -7.65 11.99 6.51
CA ALA A 45 -6.29 11.90 5.99
C ALA A 45 -6.28 11.74 4.46
N ARG A 46 -7.19 10.94 3.88
CA ARG A 46 -7.35 10.85 2.42
C ARG A 46 -7.76 12.20 1.83
N ASP A 47 -8.74 12.85 2.43
CA ASP A 47 -9.24 14.15 1.98
C ASP A 47 -8.13 15.20 2.02
N GLU A 48 -7.25 15.18 3.03
CA GLU A 48 -6.11 16.10 3.09
C GLU A 48 -5.10 15.87 1.97
N ILE A 49 -4.80 14.61 1.63
CA ILE A 49 -4.00 14.29 0.44
C ILE A 49 -4.71 14.77 -0.83
N GLY A 50 -6.04 14.59 -0.91
CA GLY A 50 -6.85 15.09 -2.01
C GLY A 50 -6.78 16.61 -2.17
N LYS A 51 -6.78 17.37 -1.07
CA LYS A 51 -6.59 18.83 -1.11
C LYS A 51 -5.24 19.22 -1.69
N ILE A 52 -4.17 18.52 -1.33
CA ILE A 52 -2.82 18.77 -1.88
C ILE A 52 -2.81 18.52 -3.39
N VAL A 53 -3.41 17.42 -3.84
CA VAL A 53 -3.55 17.11 -5.28
C VAL A 53 -4.36 18.19 -5.99
N ALA A 54 -5.48 18.62 -5.41
CA ALA A 54 -6.33 19.68 -5.97
C ALA A 54 -5.61 21.03 -6.05
N GLN A 55 -4.83 21.38 -5.02
CA GLN A 55 -4.03 22.60 -4.98
C GLN A 55 -2.92 22.58 -6.05
N ALA A 56 -2.24 21.45 -6.22
CA ALA A 56 -1.18 21.32 -7.22
C ALA A 56 -1.70 21.43 -8.65
N THR A 57 -2.86 20.84 -8.93
CA THR A 57 -3.37 20.64 -10.30
C THR A 57 -4.48 21.61 -10.70
N GLY A 58 -5.16 22.24 -9.73
CA GLY A 58 -6.38 23.01 -9.96
C GLY A 58 -7.61 22.14 -10.29
N LYS A 59 -7.51 20.81 -10.12
CA LYS A 59 -8.56 19.83 -10.47
C LYS A 59 -9.29 19.34 -9.23
N THR A 60 -10.54 18.91 -9.42
CA THR A 60 -11.30 18.17 -8.40
C THR A 60 -10.66 16.80 -8.18
N VAL A 61 -10.73 16.27 -6.96
CA VAL A 61 -10.21 14.93 -6.64
C VAL A 61 -11.35 14.02 -6.24
N GLU A 62 -11.41 12.86 -6.86
CA GLU A 62 -12.33 11.78 -6.49
C GLU A 62 -11.56 10.60 -5.89
N HIS A 63 -11.99 10.14 -4.72
CA HIS A 63 -11.39 8.97 -4.07
C HIS A 63 -12.09 7.69 -4.50
N LYS A 64 -11.38 6.80 -5.19
CA LYS A 64 -11.84 5.45 -5.51
C LYS A 64 -11.36 4.48 -4.43
N LEU A 65 -12.26 4.13 -3.51
CA LEU A 65 -11.99 3.17 -2.44
C LEU A 65 -12.16 1.74 -2.97
N THR A 66 -11.30 0.82 -2.54
CA THR A 66 -11.34 -0.57 -3.01
C THR A 66 -11.40 -1.56 -1.86
N THR A 67 -11.90 -2.76 -2.14
CA THR A 67 -11.91 -3.89 -1.22
C THR A 67 -10.90 -4.98 -1.62
N ASP A 68 -10.18 -4.76 -2.73
CA ASP A 68 -9.21 -5.70 -3.27
C ASP A 68 -8.01 -4.98 -3.90
N TYR A 69 -6.81 -5.53 -3.69
CA TYR A 69 -5.55 -4.96 -4.18
C TYR A 69 -5.45 -4.98 -5.71
N VAL A 70 -5.93 -6.05 -6.36
CA VAL A 70 -5.90 -6.21 -7.82
C VAL A 70 -6.80 -5.17 -8.46
N ILE A 71 -7.99 -4.89 -7.90
CA ILE A 71 -8.88 -3.83 -8.40
C ILE A 71 -8.17 -2.47 -8.42
N ALA A 72 -7.43 -2.13 -7.36
CA ALA A 72 -6.68 -0.88 -7.31
C ALA A 72 -5.52 -0.83 -8.32
N ILE A 73 -4.82 -1.96 -8.52
CA ILE A 73 -3.77 -2.10 -9.54
C ILE A 73 -4.37 -1.95 -10.95
N GLU A 74 -5.48 -2.62 -11.26
CA GLU A 74 -6.16 -2.50 -12.56
C GLU A 74 -6.64 -1.08 -12.84
N ALA A 75 -7.15 -0.39 -11.81
CA ALA A 75 -7.63 0.98 -11.96
C ALA A 75 -6.52 1.92 -12.45
N ILE A 76 -5.33 1.87 -11.82
CA ILE A 76 -4.20 2.71 -12.25
C ILE A 76 -3.61 2.24 -13.58
N VAL A 77 -3.52 0.92 -13.83
CA VAL A 77 -2.96 0.35 -15.07
C VAL A 77 -3.78 0.75 -16.29
N SER A 78 -5.11 0.64 -16.19
CA SER A 78 -6.04 0.95 -17.29
C SER A 78 -6.27 2.44 -17.52
N GLY A 79 -5.79 3.31 -16.62
CA GLY A 79 -6.08 4.75 -16.65
C GLY A 79 -7.48 5.12 -16.16
N GLN A 80 -8.20 4.20 -15.51
CA GLN A 80 -9.42 4.54 -14.77
C GLN A 80 -9.14 5.30 -13.47
N ALA A 81 -7.90 5.28 -13.00
CA ALA A 81 -7.38 6.13 -11.95
C ALA A 81 -6.11 6.81 -12.44
N ASP A 82 -5.87 8.02 -11.93
CA ASP A 82 -4.75 8.88 -12.28
C ASP A 82 -3.61 8.76 -11.27
N LEU A 83 -3.99 8.62 -10.00
CA LEU A 83 -3.10 8.47 -8.86
C LEU A 83 -3.49 7.25 -8.05
N ALA A 84 -2.53 6.67 -7.33
CA ALA A 84 -2.85 5.66 -6.31
C ALA A 84 -1.90 5.73 -5.12
N PHE A 85 -2.34 5.22 -3.98
CA PHE A 85 -1.45 4.84 -2.88
C PHE A 85 -1.38 3.33 -2.77
N MET A 86 -0.18 2.77 -2.96
CA MET A 86 0.02 1.32 -3.01
C MET A 86 1.39 0.90 -2.55
N GLY A 87 1.52 -0.35 -2.11
CA GLY A 87 2.81 -0.96 -1.78
C GLY A 87 3.70 -1.15 -3.00
N ALA A 88 5.01 -1.31 -2.75
CA ALA A 88 6.04 -1.45 -3.79
C ALA A 88 5.75 -2.56 -4.81
N VAL A 89 5.29 -3.73 -4.37
CA VAL A 89 4.93 -4.85 -5.26
C VAL A 89 3.77 -4.49 -6.18
N GLY A 90 2.73 -3.85 -5.66
CA GLY A 90 1.60 -3.39 -6.46
C GLY A 90 2.01 -2.37 -7.51
N TYR A 91 2.90 -1.43 -7.13
CA TYR A 91 3.53 -0.50 -8.06
C TYR A 91 4.30 -1.25 -9.15
N ILE A 92 5.17 -2.21 -8.80
CA ILE A 92 5.97 -2.99 -9.75
C ILE A 92 5.05 -3.75 -10.72
N MET A 93 3.99 -4.38 -10.23
CA MET A 93 2.99 -5.06 -11.06
C MET A 93 2.30 -4.09 -12.03
N ALA A 94 1.95 -2.89 -11.55
CA ALA A 94 1.33 -1.85 -12.38
C ALA A 94 2.29 -1.33 -13.47
N ASN A 95 3.52 -0.96 -13.08
CA ASN A 95 4.56 -0.46 -13.98
C ASN A 95 4.95 -1.49 -15.05
N THR A 96 5.03 -2.77 -14.69
CA THR A 96 5.33 -3.87 -15.63
C THR A 96 4.27 -3.97 -16.72
N ARG A 97 3.00 -3.68 -16.41
CA ARG A 97 1.87 -3.79 -17.33
C ARG A 97 1.55 -2.48 -18.05
N ASN A 98 1.98 -1.36 -17.48
CA ASN A 98 1.90 -0.04 -18.07
C ASN A 98 3.08 0.81 -17.61
N ALA A 99 4.09 0.97 -18.48
CA ALA A 99 5.29 1.74 -18.20
C ALA A 99 5.05 3.24 -17.92
N LYS A 100 3.84 3.75 -18.19
CA LYS A 100 3.43 5.11 -17.83
C LYS A 100 3.08 5.27 -16.35
N VAL A 101 2.86 4.16 -15.62
CA VAL A 101 2.67 4.17 -14.17
C VAL A 101 4.04 4.29 -13.50
N LEU A 102 4.27 5.41 -12.82
CA LEU A 102 5.54 5.79 -12.22
C LEU A 102 5.35 6.19 -10.75
N PRO A 103 6.40 6.13 -9.91
CA PRO A 103 6.33 6.70 -8.57
C PRO A 103 6.21 8.23 -8.67
N LEU A 104 5.30 8.78 -7.86
CA LEU A 104 5.15 10.20 -7.65
C LEU A 104 6.11 10.66 -6.55
N VAL A 105 5.89 10.14 -5.33
CA VAL A 105 6.72 10.38 -4.15
C VAL A 105 6.62 9.21 -3.18
N VAL A 106 7.59 9.11 -2.27
CA VAL A 106 7.59 8.23 -1.09
C VAL A 106 7.85 9.07 0.15
N ASN A 107 7.39 8.64 1.32
CA ASN A 107 7.80 9.29 2.57
C ASN A 107 9.22 8.85 2.97
N SER A 108 9.98 9.78 3.53
CA SER A 108 11.29 9.51 4.12
C SER A 108 11.20 8.69 5.41
N GLY A 109 12.34 8.22 5.88
CA GLY A 109 12.47 7.84 7.28
C GLY A 109 12.52 9.05 8.22
N ARG A 110 12.77 8.81 9.51
CA ARG A 110 12.83 9.86 10.54
C ARG A 110 14.05 10.77 10.37
N SER A 111 15.07 10.32 9.65
CA SER A 111 16.21 11.15 9.27
C SER A 111 15.85 12.25 8.27
N GLY A 112 14.66 12.19 7.65
CA GLY A 112 14.28 13.03 6.53
C GLY A 112 14.87 12.58 5.18
N THR A 113 15.53 11.42 5.13
CA THR A 113 16.20 10.89 3.93
C THR A 113 15.64 9.53 3.48
N LEU A 114 16.13 9.03 2.34
CA LEU A 114 15.79 7.70 1.83
C LEU A 114 16.55 6.55 2.52
N SER A 115 17.62 6.84 3.27
CA SER A 115 18.50 5.81 3.84
C SER A 115 17.80 4.95 4.90
N ASP A 116 16.83 5.53 5.60
CA ASP A 116 15.97 4.89 6.60
C ASP A 116 14.49 4.92 6.19
N ALA A 117 14.19 5.10 4.90
CA ALA A 117 12.81 5.11 4.37
C ALA A 117 12.22 3.70 4.28
N VAL A 118 12.05 3.09 5.45
CA VAL A 118 11.49 1.75 5.62
C VAL A 118 10.34 1.73 6.63
N TYR A 119 9.42 0.83 6.39
CA TYR A 119 8.45 0.32 7.35
C TYR A 119 8.70 -1.17 7.56
N TYR A 120 7.90 -1.87 8.36
CA TYR A 120 8.19 -3.25 8.76
C TYR A 120 7.05 -4.22 8.41
N SER A 121 7.44 -5.32 7.78
CA SER A 121 6.64 -6.54 7.63
C SER A 121 6.76 -7.37 8.89
N TRP A 122 5.66 -7.51 9.62
CA TRP A 122 5.59 -8.33 10.82
C TRP A 122 5.00 -9.71 10.52
N MET A 123 5.54 -10.74 11.17
CA MET A 123 4.79 -11.96 11.44
C MET A 123 4.38 -11.94 12.91
N ILE A 124 3.08 -12.07 13.15
CA ILE A 124 2.49 -11.95 14.49
C ILE A 124 1.74 -13.21 14.88
N VAL A 125 1.67 -13.45 16.18
CA VAL A 125 0.90 -14.54 16.80
C VAL A 125 0.12 -13.98 17.98
N LYS A 126 -1.00 -14.59 18.33
CA LYS A 126 -1.80 -14.18 19.49
C LYS A 126 -0.98 -14.36 20.79
N GLU A 127 -1.04 -13.37 21.69
CA GLU A 127 -0.35 -13.45 22.98
C GLU A 127 -0.82 -14.69 23.77
N GLY A 128 0.12 -15.42 24.37
CA GLY A 128 -0.08 -16.72 25.01
C GLY A 128 0.34 -17.91 24.13
N ASN A 129 0.43 -17.72 22.81
CA ASN A 129 0.84 -18.79 21.87
C ASN A 129 2.32 -18.67 21.43
N GLU A 130 3.00 -17.58 21.75
CA GLU A 130 4.34 -17.26 21.23
C GLU A 130 5.40 -18.30 21.59
N GLY A 131 5.24 -19.01 22.71
CA GLY A 131 6.14 -20.10 23.12
C GLY A 131 6.27 -21.22 22.09
N GLN A 132 5.22 -21.48 21.30
CA GLN A 132 5.23 -22.49 20.24
C GLN A 132 6.17 -22.13 19.08
N TYR A 133 6.60 -20.87 18.98
CA TYR A 133 7.39 -20.34 17.88
C TYR A 133 8.85 -20.12 18.26
N LYS A 134 9.26 -20.57 19.45
CA LYS A 134 10.64 -20.42 19.94
C LYS A 134 11.48 -21.67 19.76
N THR A 135 12.77 -21.48 19.59
CA THR A 135 13.80 -22.52 19.73
C THR A 135 14.80 -22.03 20.77
N GLY A 136 14.70 -22.55 22.00
CA GLY A 136 15.35 -21.92 23.16
C GLY A 136 14.72 -20.57 23.46
N ASP A 137 15.55 -19.53 23.56
CA ASP A 137 15.10 -18.18 23.94
C ASP A 137 14.73 -17.28 22.75
N THR A 138 14.95 -17.72 21.51
CA THR A 138 14.71 -16.93 20.29
C THR A 138 13.55 -17.49 19.46
N PHE A 139 12.88 -16.62 18.70
CA PHE A 139 11.89 -17.04 17.72
C PHE A 139 12.56 -17.68 16.50
N SER A 140 11.93 -18.73 15.96
CA SER A 140 12.43 -19.45 14.79
C SER A 140 11.33 -19.67 13.77
N LEU A 141 11.67 -19.46 12.50
CA LEU A 141 10.77 -19.78 11.38
C LEU A 141 10.55 -21.29 11.23
N ASP A 142 11.38 -22.17 11.81
CA ASP A 142 11.14 -23.63 11.76
C ASP A 142 9.76 -24.02 12.31
N ASN A 143 9.30 -23.28 13.33
CA ASN A 143 8.09 -23.60 14.07
C ASN A 143 6.79 -23.10 13.41
N ILE A 144 6.88 -22.50 12.22
CA ILE A 144 5.69 -22.06 11.46
C ILE A 144 5.13 -23.17 10.57
N ALA A 145 5.93 -24.22 10.29
CA ALA A 145 5.50 -25.34 9.47
C ALA A 145 4.30 -26.05 10.10
N GLY A 146 3.32 -26.41 9.27
CA GLY A 146 2.06 -27.04 9.68
C GLY A 146 1.05 -26.11 10.35
N LYS A 147 1.37 -24.81 10.53
CA LYS A 147 0.45 -23.83 11.12
C LYS A 147 -0.54 -23.27 10.09
N ARG A 148 -1.63 -22.67 10.57
CA ARG A 148 -2.56 -21.88 9.74
C ARG A 148 -2.02 -20.47 9.58
N PHE A 149 -1.75 -20.05 8.36
CA PHE A 149 -1.13 -18.77 8.07
C PHE A 149 -2.12 -17.81 7.41
N SER A 150 -2.21 -16.57 7.90
CA SER A 150 -2.97 -15.49 7.28
C SER A 150 -2.03 -14.53 6.56
N PHE A 151 -2.17 -14.42 5.25
CA PHE A 151 -1.57 -13.35 4.45
C PHE A 151 -2.58 -12.26 4.17
N VAL A 152 -2.13 -11.11 3.67
CA VAL A 152 -3.04 -10.01 3.31
C VAL A 152 -3.65 -10.25 1.93
N SER A 153 -2.80 -10.30 0.92
CA SER A 153 -3.11 -10.52 -0.49
C SER A 153 -1.82 -10.91 -1.19
N THR A 154 -1.88 -11.71 -2.25
CA THR A 154 -0.69 -12.07 -3.05
C THR A 154 0.01 -10.87 -3.68
N ALA A 155 -0.69 -9.74 -3.85
CA ALA A 155 -0.12 -8.48 -4.33
C ALA A 155 0.47 -7.59 -3.21
N SER A 156 0.36 -7.99 -1.93
CA SER A 156 0.86 -7.20 -0.81
C SER A 156 2.37 -7.37 -0.62
N THR A 157 3.07 -6.25 -0.45
CA THR A 157 4.53 -6.25 -0.24
C THR A 157 4.88 -6.86 1.12
N SER A 158 4.45 -6.24 2.22
CA SER A 158 4.68 -6.70 3.60
C SER A 158 3.70 -7.78 4.04
N GLY A 159 2.51 -7.83 3.44
CA GLY A 159 1.49 -8.81 3.79
C GLY A 159 1.60 -10.14 3.05
N PHE A 160 2.53 -10.28 2.09
CA PHE A 160 2.80 -11.53 1.38
C PHE A 160 4.21 -11.65 0.83
N VAL A 161 4.65 -10.80 -0.12
CA VAL A 161 5.90 -11.06 -0.87
C VAL A 161 7.15 -11.11 0.02
N VAL A 162 7.31 -10.13 0.91
CA VAL A 162 8.45 -10.08 1.85
C VAL A 162 8.44 -11.27 2.82
N PRO A 163 7.35 -11.55 3.56
CA PRO A 163 7.35 -12.70 4.47
C PRO A 163 7.46 -14.03 3.71
N ALA A 164 6.82 -14.17 2.54
CA ALA A 164 6.94 -15.37 1.72
C ALA A 164 8.37 -15.62 1.24
N ALA A 165 9.09 -14.58 0.78
CA ALA A 165 10.50 -14.69 0.42
C ALA A 165 11.36 -15.14 1.63
N ALA A 166 11.11 -14.59 2.82
CA ALA A 166 11.81 -15.02 4.04
C ALA A 166 11.52 -16.48 4.39
N ILE A 167 10.26 -16.91 4.28
CA ILE A 167 9.83 -18.30 4.50
C ILE A 167 10.50 -19.24 3.50
N VAL A 168 10.45 -18.93 2.20
CA VAL A 168 11.07 -19.72 1.14
C VAL A 168 12.57 -19.81 1.33
N ASN A 169 13.26 -18.70 1.61
CA ASN A 169 14.70 -18.70 1.85
C ASN A 169 15.08 -19.57 3.06
N HIS A 170 14.24 -19.60 4.10
CA HIS A 170 14.47 -20.41 5.29
C HIS A 170 14.26 -21.92 5.04
N PHE A 171 13.24 -22.29 4.26
CA PHE A 171 12.83 -23.68 4.07
C PHE A 171 13.40 -24.36 2.81
N SER A 172 13.80 -23.61 1.78
CA SER A 172 14.20 -24.15 0.45
C SER A 172 15.41 -25.08 0.46
N ALA A 173 16.23 -25.06 1.51
CA ALA A 173 17.35 -25.99 1.69
C ALA A 173 17.05 -27.15 2.66
N LYS A 174 15.86 -27.18 3.28
CA LYS A 174 15.51 -28.10 4.37
C LYS A 174 14.56 -29.19 3.90
N SER A 175 14.73 -30.41 4.40
CA SER A 175 13.77 -31.50 4.19
C SER A 175 12.50 -31.27 5.01
N PRO A 176 11.29 -31.55 4.48
CA PRO A 176 10.96 -32.04 3.13
C PRO A 176 10.68 -30.92 2.10
N TRP A 177 11.04 -29.67 2.39
CA TRP A 177 10.66 -28.48 1.63
C TRP A 177 11.73 -28.01 0.64
N GLN A 178 12.62 -28.91 0.19
CA GLN A 178 13.68 -28.53 -0.74
C GLN A 178 13.08 -27.95 -2.03
N ASN A 179 13.63 -26.81 -2.47
CA ASN A 179 13.17 -26.08 -3.65
C ASN A 179 11.75 -25.53 -3.55
N ILE A 180 11.17 -25.40 -2.35
CA ILE A 180 9.88 -24.70 -2.17
C ILE A 180 9.96 -23.31 -2.79
N LYS A 181 8.88 -22.90 -3.46
CA LYS A 181 8.75 -21.60 -4.11
C LYS A 181 7.68 -20.75 -3.45
N GLN A 182 7.63 -19.49 -3.86
CA GLN A 182 6.63 -18.55 -3.36
C GLN A 182 5.18 -18.97 -3.72
N GLU A 183 4.99 -19.66 -4.85
CA GLU A 183 3.70 -20.23 -5.24
C GLU A 183 3.24 -21.33 -4.27
N ASP A 184 4.15 -22.12 -3.71
CA ASP A 184 3.83 -23.22 -2.79
C ASP A 184 3.33 -22.74 -1.42
N VAL A 185 3.61 -21.49 -1.05
CA VAL A 185 3.16 -20.88 0.22
C VAL A 185 1.83 -20.14 0.09
N THR A 186 1.23 -20.09 -1.10
CA THR A 186 -0.08 -19.45 -1.33
C THR A 186 -1.26 -20.31 -0.87
N GLU A 187 -1.03 -21.61 -0.68
CA GLU A 187 -2.05 -22.59 -0.34
C GLU A 187 -1.61 -23.43 0.86
N GLY A 188 -2.58 -23.90 1.64
CA GLY A 188 -2.35 -24.87 2.71
C GLY A 188 -3.04 -26.20 2.42
N GLY A 189 -2.72 -27.22 3.20
CA GLY A 189 -3.36 -28.53 3.13
C GLY A 189 -2.37 -29.67 3.27
N GLN A 190 -2.85 -30.88 2.97
CA GLN A 190 -2.02 -32.09 3.07
C GLN A 190 -0.81 -32.00 2.13
N GLY A 191 0.39 -32.22 2.67
CA GLY A 191 1.64 -32.14 1.91
C GLY A 191 2.13 -30.72 1.59
N LYS A 192 1.47 -29.68 2.10
CA LYS A 192 1.91 -28.28 1.99
C LYS A 192 2.62 -27.81 3.26
N LEU A 193 3.41 -26.74 3.14
CA LEU A 193 4.13 -26.17 4.28
C LEU A 193 3.17 -25.72 5.39
N PHE A 194 2.03 -25.14 5.02
CA PHE A 194 0.99 -24.69 5.95
C PHE A 194 -0.19 -25.65 5.95
N SER A 195 -0.84 -25.83 7.10
CA SER A 195 -2.06 -26.65 7.18
C SER A 195 -3.28 -25.95 6.57
N ALA A 196 -3.30 -24.62 6.63
CA ALA A 196 -4.26 -23.77 5.92
C ALA A 196 -3.61 -22.42 5.61
N VAL A 197 -4.02 -21.80 4.50
CA VAL A 197 -3.68 -20.43 4.15
C VAL A 197 -4.96 -19.62 4.01
N LEU A 198 -5.01 -18.46 4.67
CA LEU A 198 -6.12 -17.52 4.60
C LEU A 198 -5.61 -16.19 4.02
N TYR A 199 -6.51 -15.47 3.35
CA TYR A 199 -6.26 -14.11 2.89
C TYR A 199 -7.18 -13.14 3.61
N GLY A 200 -6.58 -12.21 4.36
CA GLY A 200 -7.30 -11.21 5.13
C GLY A 200 -7.88 -10.06 4.29
N GLY A 201 -7.44 -9.89 3.04
CA GLY A 201 -7.84 -8.80 2.14
C GLY A 201 -7.25 -7.43 2.51
N SER A 202 -6.93 -7.22 3.78
CA SER A 202 -6.22 -6.06 4.31
C SER A 202 -5.27 -6.45 5.46
N HIS A 203 -4.39 -5.54 5.85
CA HIS A 203 -3.53 -5.68 7.03
C HIS A 203 -4.36 -5.87 8.31
N GLN A 204 -5.45 -5.12 8.44
CA GLN A 204 -6.41 -5.26 9.55
C GLN A 204 -7.09 -6.63 9.53
N GLY A 205 -7.52 -7.11 8.36
CA GLY A 205 -8.17 -8.42 8.22
C GLY A 205 -7.24 -9.58 8.53
N SER A 206 -5.97 -9.50 8.10
CA SER A 206 -4.98 -10.54 8.40
C SER A 206 -4.68 -10.62 9.90
N THR A 207 -4.50 -9.47 10.56
CA THR A 207 -4.34 -9.40 12.02
C THR A 207 -5.60 -9.91 12.75
N PHE A 208 -6.79 -9.56 12.27
CA PHE A 208 -8.05 -10.05 12.84
C PHE A 208 -8.16 -11.58 12.80
N ASN A 209 -7.69 -12.24 11.72
CA ASN A 209 -7.72 -13.70 11.62
C ASN A 209 -6.91 -14.38 12.74
N VAL A 210 -5.79 -13.80 13.17
CA VAL A 210 -5.02 -14.32 14.32
C VAL A 210 -5.74 -14.04 15.64
N LEU A 211 -6.21 -12.81 15.84
CA LEU A 211 -6.86 -12.45 17.10
C LEU A 211 -8.18 -13.20 17.33
N SER A 212 -8.86 -13.60 16.26
CA SER A 212 -10.09 -14.42 16.26
C SER A 212 -9.85 -15.93 16.13
N ASP A 213 -8.60 -16.40 16.28
CA ASP A 213 -8.19 -17.81 16.25
C ASP A 213 -8.51 -18.56 14.94
N ARG A 214 -8.76 -17.82 13.83
CA ARG A 214 -8.93 -18.38 12.48
C ARG A 214 -7.61 -18.78 11.85
N ALA A 215 -6.54 -18.08 12.20
CA ALA A 215 -5.15 -18.38 11.84
C ALA A 215 -4.28 -18.39 13.09
N ASP A 216 -3.15 -19.09 13.02
CA ASP A 216 -2.18 -19.16 14.12
C ASP A 216 -1.13 -18.06 14.00
N ILE A 217 -0.82 -17.66 12.75
CA ILE A 217 0.16 -16.63 12.39
C ILE A 217 -0.45 -15.70 11.34
N ALA A 218 -0.11 -14.41 11.39
CA ALA A 218 -0.45 -13.46 10.34
C ALA A 218 0.77 -12.67 9.89
N ALA A 219 0.88 -12.45 8.58
CA ALA A 219 1.70 -11.38 8.03
C ALA A 219 0.91 -10.07 8.05
N THR A 220 1.53 -9.01 8.57
CA THR A 220 0.96 -7.66 8.59
C THR A 220 2.06 -6.57 8.54
N CYS A 221 1.67 -5.31 8.66
CA CYS A 221 2.51 -4.13 8.45
C CYS A 221 2.41 -3.22 9.68
N ASP A 222 3.54 -2.72 10.18
CA ASP A 222 3.57 -1.87 11.38
C ASP A 222 2.74 -0.59 11.21
N VAL A 223 3.01 0.18 10.15
CA VAL A 223 2.36 1.47 9.88
C VAL A 223 0.90 1.34 9.45
N CYS A 224 0.51 0.21 8.84
CA CYS A 224 -0.82 0.01 8.27
C CYS A 224 -1.89 -0.23 9.34
N ILE A 225 -1.50 -0.71 10.52
CA ILE A 225 -2.41 -0.90 11.67
C ILE A 225 -2.05 0.00 12.86
N ALA A 226 -1.05 0.88 12.73
CA ALA A 226 -0.53 1.71 13.82
C ALA A 226 -1.58 2.60 14.49
N ASN A 227 -2.62 3.01 13.76
CA ASN A 227 -3.70 3.83 14.30
C ASN A 227 -4.62 3.05 15.26
N ASP A 228 -4.59 1.72 15.22
CA ASP A 228 -5.55 0.85 15.92
C ASP A 228 -4.90 0.02 17.02
N ILE A 229 -3.57 0.09 17.16
CA ILE A 229 -2.80 -0.66 18.15
C ILE A 229 -1.90 0.24 18.98
N GLU A 230 -1.39 -0.30 20.09
CA GLU A 230 -0.30 0.31 20.85
C GLU A 230 0.64 -0.72 21.44
N LEU A 231 1.90 -0.32 21.60
CA LEU A 231 2.95 -1.14 22.21
C LEU A 231 2.67 -1.27 23.71
N VAL A 232 2.70 -2.51 24.21
CA VAL A 232 2.53 -2.85 25.63
C VAL A 232 3.89 -3.11 26.28
N SER A 233 4.75 -3.88 25.62
CA SER A 233 6.08 -4.23 26.13
C SER A 233 7.04 -4.61 25.00
N GLY A 234 8.34 -4.63 25.32
CA GLY A 234 9.41 -4.89 24.35
C GLY A 234 9.83 -3.65 23.57
N THR A 235 10.52 -3.85 22.46
CA THR A 235 11.05 -2.77 21.61
C THR A 235 10.27 -2.71 20.31
N HIS A 236 9.82 -1.52 19.92
CA HIS A 236 9.07 -1.31 18.68
C HIS A 236 9.77 -1.96 17.47
N ASN A 237 9.01 -2.65 16.60
CA ASN A 237 9.52 -3.35 15.42
C ASN A 237 10.58 -4.45 15.70
N GLN A 238 10.65 -4.99 16.91
CA GLN A 238 11.51 -6.12 17.25
C GLN A 238 10.69 -7.37 17.62
N ALA A 239 11.23 -8.54 17.33
CA ALA A 239 10.63 -9.80 17.77
C ALA A 239 10.55 -9.84 19.31
N GLY A 240 9.42 -10.33 19.83
CA GLY A 240 9.09 -10.32 21.26
C GLY A 240 8.34 -9.06 21.72
N ALA A 241 8.21 -8.03 20.88
CA ALA A 241 7.35 -6.90 21.18
C ALA A 241 5.88 -7.33 21.26
N VAL A 242 5.17 -6.84 22.27
CA VAL A 242 3.76 -7.12 22.51
C VAL A 242 2.96 -5.86 22.21
N TYR A 243 1.91 -6.02 21.42
CA TYR A 243 0.98 -4.95 21.10
C TYR A 243 -0.43 -5.33 21.53
N ARG A 244 -1.25 -4.32 21.84
CA ARG A 244 -2.68 -4.48 22.07
C ARG A 244 -3.50 -3.65 21.09
N VAL A 245 -4.68 -4.16 20.76
CA VAL A 245 -5.73 -3.40 20.08
C VAL A 245 -6.23 -2.29 21.01
N ARG A 246 -6.33 -1.07 20.50
CA ARG A 246 -6.88 0.09 21.23
C ARG A 246 -8.37 -0.11 21.47
N ASP A 247 -8.86 0.41 22.59
CA ASP A 247 -10.29 0.34 22.94
C ASP A 247 -11.19 1.06 21.93
N THR A 248 -10.63 2.05 21.22
CA THR A 248 -11.32 2.87 20.21
C THR A 248 -11.05 2.39 18.77
N ALA A 249 -10.44 1.21 18.59
CA ALA A 249 -10.17 0.68 17.27
C ALA A 249 -11.48 0.43 16.50
N PRO A 250 -11.55 0.82 15.21
CA PRO A 250 -12.73 0.63 14.38
C PRO A 250 -12.83 -0.85 13.95
N ALA A 251 -13.85 -1.18 13.16
CA ALA A 251 -13.90 -2.47 12.51
C ALA A 251 -12.62 -2.72 11.66
N PRO A 252 -12.08 -3.95 11.64
CA PRO A 252 -12.64 -5.17 12.25
C PRO A 252 -12.30 -5.36 13.74
N PHE A 253 -11.54 -4.45 14.36
CA PHE A 253 -11.04 -4.61 15.72
C PHE A 253 -11.99 -4.14 16.83
N ASN A 254 -13.08 -3.46 16.49
CA ASN A 254 -14.09 -2.96 17.43
C ASN A 254 -14.73 -4.04 18.32
N THR A 255 -14.62 -5.32 17.95
CA THR A 255 -15.12 -6.45 18.75
C THR A 255 -14.07 -7.09 19.64
N MET A 256 -12.83 -6.58 19.67
CA MET A 256 -11.70 -7.15 20.41
C MET A 256 -10.81 -6.09 21.07
N PRO A 257 -11.39 -5.09 21.77
CA PRO A 257 -10.60 -4.11 22.51
C PRO A 257 -9.68 -4.81 23.51
N GLY A 258 -8.43 -4.37 23.58
CA GLY A 258 -7.43 -4.93 24.47
C GLY A 258 -6.87 -6.30 24.06
N ALA A 259 -7.32 -6.90 22.95
CA ALA A 259 -6.74 -8.14 22.44
C ALA A 259 -5.26 -7.93 22.07
N ARG A 260 -4.42 -8.93 22.34
CA ARG A 260 -2.95 -8.81 22.26
C ARG A 260 -2.32 -9.80 21.30
N PHE A 261 -1.22 -9.37 20.70
CA PHE A 261 -0.37 -10.19 19.84
C PHE A 261 1.11 -9.88 20.07
N VAL A 262 1.95 -10.83 19.69
CA VAL A 262 3.40 -10.79 19.81
C VAL A 262 4.03 -10.88 18.44
N LEU A 263 5.05 -10.07 18.17
CA LEU A 263 5.86 -10.16 16.96
C LEU A 263 6.81 -11.36 17.09
N ILE A 264 6.77 -12.29 16.16
CA ILE A 264 7.74 -13.39 16.07
C ILE A 264 8.81 -13.13 15.00
N SER A 265 8.54 -12.21 14.06
CA SER A 265 9.48 -11.74 13.05
C SER A 265 9.15 -10.30 12.65
N SER A 266 10.19 -9.54 12.29
CA SER A 266 10.08 -8.16 11.82
C SER A 266 11.12 -7.92 10.72
N ILE A 267 10.68 -7.59 9.51
CA ILE A 267 11.53 -7.48 8.32
C ILE A 267 11.35 -6.08 7.72
N PRO A 268 12.42 -5.28 7.52
CA PRO A 268 12.30 -3.96 6.92
C PRO A 268 11.86 -4.04 5.45
N VAL A 269 11.04 -3.08 5.04
CA VAL A 269 10.46 -2.97 3.70
C VAL A 269 10.54 -1.51 3.26
N LEU A 270 10.91 -1.25 2.01
CA LEU A 270 10.92 0.10 1.45
C LEU A 270 9.54 0.76 1.55
N ASN A 271 9.49 2.03 1.96
CA ASN A 271 8.26 2.80 2.08
C ASN A 271 7.40 2.78 0.81
N ALA A 272 6.08 2.77 1.01
CA ALA A 272 5.10 2.69 -0.07
C ALA A 272 5.03 4.02 -0.86
N PRO A 273 4.99 3.97 -2.21
CA PRO A 273 4.80 5.17 -3.02
C PRO A 273 3.35 5.61 -3.12
N PHE A 274 3.16 6.93 -3.26
CA PHE A 274 2.12 7.42 -4.16
C PHE A 274 2.60 7.22 -5.60
N VAL A 275 1.72 6.75 -6.47
CA VAL A 275 2.01 6.49 -7.89
C VAL A 275 1.12 7.34 -8.78
N VAL A 276 1.58 7.58 -10.00
CA VAL A 276 0.90 8.39 -11.01
C VAL A 276 0.91 7.68 -12.37
N ASN A 277 -0.21 7.71 -13.09
CA ASN A 277 -0.26 7.29 -14.48
C ASN A 277 -0.03 8.51 -15.40
N THR A 278 1.16 8.58 -15.99
CA THR A 278 1.53 9.67 -16.93
C THR A 278 0.83 9.60 -18.27
N GLY A 279 0.01 8.57 -18.51
CA GLY A 279 -0.91 8.49 -19.63
C GLY A 279 -2.19 9.30 -19.44
N THR A 280 -2.56 9.63 -18.20
CA THR A 280 -3.76 10.40 -17.86
C THR A 280 -3.43 11.71 -17.14
N VAL A 281 -2.31 11.77 -16.42
CA VAL A 281 -1.78 13.01 -15.84
C VAL A 281 -0.73 13.64 -16.77
N ASN A 282 -0.98 14.87 -17.21
CA ASN A 282 -0.08 15.58 -18.11
C ASN A 282 1.23 16.03 -17.40
N ALA A 283 2.25 16.40 -18.18
CA ALA A 283 3.57 16.76 -17.64
C ALA A 283 3.57 17.99 -16.73
N LYS A 284 2.69 18.97 -16.98
CA LYS A 284 2.55 20.17 -16.15
C LYS A 284 2.02 19.80 -14.77
N ASP A 285 0.95 19.01 -14.72
CA ASP A 285 0.35 18.55 -13.47
C ASP A 285 1.30 17.63 -12.70
N LEU A 286 2.01 16.73 -13.38
CA LEU A 286 3.03 15.89 -12.77
C LEU A 286 4.13 16.72 -12.09
N ALA A 287 4.63 17.76 -12.77
CA ALA A 287 5.63 18.64 -12.20
C ALA A 287 5.09 19.40 -10.99
N ALA A 288 3.87 19.95 -11.09
CA ALA A 288 3.23 20.67 -9.99
C ALA A 288 2.99 19.77 -8.77
N LEU A 289 2.54 18.53 -8.99
CA LEU A 289 2.38 17.52 -7.93
C LEU A 289 3.71 17.24 -7.23
N ARG A 290 4.78 16.97 -7.98
CA ARG A 290 6.11 16.71 -7.38
C ARG A 290 6.61 17.92 -6.59
N THR A 291 6.45 19.12 -7.11
CA THR A 291 6.84 20.35 -6.41
C THR A 291 6.07 20.54 -5.12
N LEU A 292 4.73 20.40 -5.14
CA LEU A 292 3.94 20.66 -3.95
C LEU A 292 4.11 19.55 -2.89
N PHE A 293 4.06 18.28 -3.28
CA PHE A 293 4.23 17.17 -2.32
C PHE A 293 5.57 17.25 -1.59
N THR A 294 6.66 17.66 -2.25
CA THR A 294 7.99 17.75 -1.63
C THR A 294 8.28 19.08 -0.92
N SER A 295 7.31 19.99 -0.90
CA SER A 295 7.46 21.33 -0.32
C SER A 295 7.54 21.33 1.21
N GLU A 296 8.07 22.43 1.75
CA GLU A 296 8.03 22.70 3.20
C GLU A 296 6.60 22.92 3.71
N GLU A 297 5.68 23.40 2.86
CA GLU A 297 4.26 23.54 3.19
C GLU A 297 3.65 22.18 3.53
N VAL A 298 3.82 21.19 2.65
CA VAL A 298 3.33 19.82 2.89
C VAL A 298 4.08 19.16 4.05
N THR A 299 5.39 19.38 4.17
CA THR A 299 6.19 18.85 5.29
C THR A 299 5.72 19.36 6.65
N LYS A 300 5.22 20.60 6.72
CA LYS A 300 4.68 21.21 7.96
C LYS A 300 3.18 20.98 8.15
N ASN A 301 2.51 20.32 7.21
CA ASN A 301 1.08 20.02 7.35
C ASN A 301 0.87 18.89 8.37
N GLU A 302 0.36 19.24 9.55
CA GLU A 302 0.13 18.31 10.67
C GLU A 302 -0.98 17.29 10.42
N ARG A 303 -1.79 17.45 9.37
CA ARG A 303 -2.75 16.43 8.90
C ARG A 303 -2.15 15.44 7.90
N ILE A 304 -0.94 15.71 7.40
CA ILE A 304 -0.13 14.76 6.62
C ILE A 304 0.91 14.10 7.52
N PHE A 305 1.79 14.90 8.13
CA PHE A 305 2.86 14.45 9.00
C PHE A 305 2.49 14.72 10.46
N ILE A 306 1.90 13.70 11.08
CA ILE A 306 1.13 13.86 12.31
C ILE A 306 2.06 14.03 13.52
N PRO A 307 1.86 15.09 14.35
CA PRO A 307 2.59 15.27 15.59
C PRO A 307 2.36 14.12 16.57
N SER A 308 3.37 13.82 17.38
CA SER A 308 3.25 12.83 18.45
C SER A 308 2.16 13.22 19.44
N GLY A 309 1.31 12.27 19.85
CA GLY A 309 0.21 12.50 20.78
C GLY A 309 -1.06 13.09 20.15
N SER A 310 -1.07 13.36 18.84
CA SER A 310 -2.30 13.76 18.14
C SER A 310 -3.34 12.64 18.15
N ALA A 311 -4.61 13.00 18.31
CA ALA A 311 -5.75 12.09 18.14
C ALA A 311 -6.11 11.85 16.66
N PHE A 312 -5.51 12.63 15.74
CA PHE A 312 -5.76 12.50 14.31
C PHE A 312 -5.17 11.19 13.77
N LYS A 313 -6.00 10.42 13.07
CA LYS A 313 -5.57 9.19 12.39
C LYS A 313 -5.15 9.50 10.96
N GLY A 314 -3.93 9.13 10.61
CA GLY A 314 -3.46 9.22 9.23
C GLY A 314 -2.17 8.45 9.01
N PHE A 315 -1.54 8.71 7.89
CA PHE A 315 -0.58 7.78 7.28
C PHE A 315 0.86 7.99 7.72
N TYR A 316 1.26 9.24 8.01
CA TYR A 316 2.67 9.59 8.27
C TYR A 316 2.84 10.26 9.62
N ARG A 317 4.08 10.38 10.07
CA ARG A 317 4.43 10.98 11.37
C ARG A 317 5.39 12.15 11.17
N GLN A 318 5.30 13.13 12.06
CA GLN A 318 6.18 14.30 12.06
C GLN A 318 7.67 13.88 12.12
N GLY A 319 8.51 14.64 11.41
CA GLY A 319 9.92 14.31 11.19
C GLY A 319 10.17 13.53 9.89
N GLN A 320 9.12 13.08 9.21
CA GLN A 320 9.20 12.59 7.83
C GLN A 320 8.86 13.71 6.83
N ARG A 321 9.22 13.51 5.57
CA ARG A 321 8.82 14.34 4.43
C ARG A 321 8.61 13.48 3.19
N PHE A 322 7.93 14.00 2.17
CA PHE A 322 7.89 13.33 0.88
C PHE A 322 9.16 13.60 0.06
N LEU A 323 9.62 12.58 -0.66
CA LEU A 323 10.78 12.61 -1.54
C LEU A 323 10.40 11.98 -2.89
N VAL A 324 10.93 12.53 -3.98
CA VAL A 324 10.82 11.91 -5.30
C VAL A 324 11.82 10.75 -5.37
N VAL A 325 11.38 9.62 -5.91
CA VAL A 325 12.23 8.49 -6.26
C VAL A 325 11.99 8.11 -7.71
N ASP A 326 12.97 7.46 -8.33
CA ASP A 326 12.79 6.83 -9.63
C ASP A 326 12.31 5.38 -9.48
N ASP A 327 12.06 4.74 -10.62
CA ASP A 327 11.67 3.34 -10.65
C ASP A 327 12.73 2.38 -10.07
N ALA A 328 14.01 2.73 -10.23
CA ALA A 328 15.13 1.90 -9.82
C ALA A 328 15.24 1.77 -8.30
N TRP A 329 14.69 2.73 -7.54
CA TRP A 329 14.60 2.61 -6.07
C TRP A 329 13.87 1.34 -5.61
N PHE A 330 12.96 0.79 -6.41
CA PHE A 330 12.22 -0.44 -6.10
C PHE A 330 12.89 -1.74 -6.58
N ASN A 331 14.08 -1.67 -7.18
CA ASN A 331 14.83 -2.86 -7.61
C ASN A 331 15.12 -3.89 -6.50
N PRO A 332 15.41 -3.50 -5.24
CA PRO A 332 15.54 -4.46 -4.16
C PRO A 332 14.30 -5.33 -3.96
N ILE A 333 13.09 -4.78 -4.18
CA ILE A 333 11.84 -5.54 -4.08
C ILE A 333 11.63 -6.43 -5.30
N ARG A 334 12.00 -5.99 -6.51
CA ARG A 334 11.97 -6.84 -7.71
C ARG A 334 12.81 -8.10 -7.56
N ALA A 335 13.96 -7.98 -6.87
CA ALA A 335 14.85 -9.10 -6.63
C ALA A 335 14.26 -10.18 -5.68
N LEU A 336 13.21 -9.85 -4.91
CA LEU A 336 12.54 -10.80 -4.00
C LEU A 336 11.59 -11.75 -4.73
N GLY A 337 11.04 -11.35 -5.88
CA GLY A 337 10.01 -12.11 -6.61
C GLY A 337 10.49 -13.41 -7.29
N GLY A 338 11.77 -13.78 -7.10
CA GLY A 338 12.37 -14.97 -7.69
C GLY A 338 12.66 -14.85 -9.19
N LYS A 339 13.74 -15.50 -9.62
CA LYS A 339 13.95 -15.93 -11.02
C LYS A 339 13.24 -17.25 -11.25
#